data_AF-A0A7C4X3I3-F1
#
_entry.id   AF-A0A7C4X3I3-F1
#
_cell.length_a   1.000
_cell.length_b   1.000
_cell.length_c   1.000
_cell.angle_alpha   90.00
_cell.angle_beta   90.00
_cell.angle_gamma   90.00
#
_symmetry.space_group_name_H-M   'P 1'
#
loop_
_entity.id
_entity.type
_entity.pdbx_description
1 polymer ?
#
loop_
_entity_poly.entity_id
_entity_poly.type
_entity_poly.pdbx_seq_one_letter_code
_entity_poly.pdbx_strand_id
1 'polypeptide(L)'
;MVGFSSGGELEKICVENRVPHVKLGRALTPRSALPYILYSTLSALERLGYELVSASELSNTIALMRKLRETIGVASELKDNEAKQIAHHLYNAHPIVYGPQEFRGVLTRFKNSLNENAKVHALVEILPEACHNDIEAWQRDALSLRVLFAINGSDGRLRKRFDTLMELVERSGVEYRSIYVKEATLFEGIVKLVYLLEYATLYLAVLRGVPPAPTPNIALLKKRLSGV
;
A
#
# COMPACT_ATOMS: atom_id res chain seq x y z
N MET A 1 14.85 3.41 -24.29
CA MET A 1 13.86 2.42 -23.80
C MET A 1 14.61 1.31 -23.08
N VAL A 2 14.13 0.84 -21.93
CA VAL A 2 14.72 -0.26 -21.15
C VAL A 2 13.58 -1.18 -20.68
N GLY A 3 13.73 -2.49 -20.83
CA GLY A 3 12.74 -3.48 -20.41
C GLY A 3 13.07 -4.08 -19.05
N PHE A 4 12.05 -4.30 -18.21
CA PHE A 4 12.19 -4.93 -16.89
C PHE A 4 11.23 -6.11 -16.78
N SER A 5 11.75 -7.31 -16.50
CA SER A 5 10.92 -8.51 -16.32
C SER A 5 11.66 -9.62 -15.60
N SER A 6 10.93 -10.61 -15.09
CA SER A 6 11.51 -11.86 -14.59
C SER A 6 11.80 -12.91 -15.68
N GLY A 7 11.87 -12.46 -16.94
CA GLY A 7 12.09 -13.25 -18.14
C GLY A 7 10.84 -13.35 -19.04
N GLY A 8 10.81 -14.38 -19.88
CA GLY A 8 9.64 -14.69 -20.72
C GLY A 8 9.60 -13.85 -22.01
N GLU A 9 8.39 -13.57 -22.50
CA GLU A 9 8.20 -12.96 -23.82
C GLU A 9 8.80 -11.56 -23.91
N LEU A 10 8.72 -10.76 -22.85
CA LEU A 10 9.32 -9.42 -22.83
C LEU A 10 10.86 -9.48 -22.89
N GLU A 11 11.48 -10.49 -22.29
CA GLU A 11 12.94 -10.71 -22.40
C GLU A 11 13.34 -11.04 -23.84
N LYS A 12 12.59 -11.93 -24.52
CA LYS A 12 12.83 -12.25 -25.94
C LYS A 12 12.69 -11.02 -26.83
N ILE A 13 11.60 -10.27 -26.68
CA ILE A 13 11.35 -9.04 -27.45
C ILE A 13 12.49 -8.04 -27.25
N CYS A 14 12.96 -7.85 -26.02
CA CYS A 14 14.08 -6.95 -25.75
C CYS A 14 15.37 -7.43 -26.44
N VAL A 15 15.68 -8.73 -26.37
CA VAL A 15 16.87 -9.31 -27.03
C VAL A 15 16.79 -9.16 -28.55
N GLU A 16 15.67 -9.55 -29.16
CA GLU A 16 15.45 -9.47 -30.61
C GLU A 16 15.57 -8.04 -31.14
N ASN A 17 15.05 -7.06 -30.38
CA ASN A 17 15.07 -5.65 -30.76
C ASN A 17 16.28 -4.88 -30.24
N ARG A 18 17.27 -5.55 -29.63
CA ARG A 18 18.47 -4.93 -29.03
C ARG A 18 18.14 -3.81 -28.02
N VAL A 19 17.03 -3.96 -27.31
CA VAL A 19 16.62 -3.06 -26.23
C VAL A 19 17.29 -3.54 -24.93
N PRO A 20 17.96 -2.66 -24.16
CA PRO A 20 18.53 -3.03 -22.86
C PRO A 20 17.46 -3.66 -21.95
N HIS A 21 17.82 -4.78 -21.32
CA HIS A 21 16.93 -5.56 -20.46
C HIS A 21 17.54 -5.76 -19.09
N VAL A 22 16.73 -5.55 -18.04
CA VAL A 22 17.08 -5.83 -16.66
C VAL A 22 16.25 -7.03 -16.19
N LYS A 23 16.95 -8.14 -15.95
CA LYS A 23 16.34 -9.36 -15.42
C LYS A 23 16.08 -9.23 -13.93
N LEU A 24 14.81 -9.29 -13.55
CA LEU A 24 14.34 -9.21 -12.17
C LEU A 24 14.25 -10.59 -11.52
N GLY A 25 14.31 -10.61 -10.19
CA GLY A 25 13.97 -11.79 -9.40
C GLY A 25 12.53 -12.23 -9.63
N ARG A 26 12.25 -13.52 -9.49
CA ARG A 26 10.88 -14.06 -9.54
C ARG A 26 10.20 -13.89 -8.18
N ALA A 27 9.16 -13.08 -8.14
CA ALA A 27 8.28 -12.99 -6.99
C ALA A 27 7.23 -14.13 -7.01
N LEU A 28 6.77 -14.56 -5.83
CA LEU A 28 5.74 -15.59 -5.70
C LEU A 28 4.40 -15.16 -6.33
N THR A 29 4.11 -13.86 -6.29
CA THR A 29 2.93 -13.25 -6.90
C THR A 29 3.31 -11.93 -7.57
N PRO A 30 2.54 -11.46 -8.58
CA PRO A 30 2.80 -10.15 -9.20
C PRO A 30 2.85 -9.00 -8.19
N ARG A 31 1.96 -9.02 -7.20
CA ARG A 31 1.88 -8.00 -6.15
C ARG A 31 3.11 -7.99 -5.22
N SER A 32 3.74 -9.13 -4.94
CA SER A 32 4.97 -9.17 -4.14
C SER A 32 6.23 -8.77 -4.93
N ALA A 33 6.10 -8.43 -6.22
CA ALA A 33 7.23 -8.05 -7.07
C ALA A 33 7.66 -6.58 -6.92
N LEU A 34 6.88 -5.75 -6.22
CA LEU A 34 7.12 -4.30 -6.16
C LEU A 34 8.56 -3.94 -5.72
N PRO A 35 9.17 -4.55 -4.69
CA PRO A 35 10.55 -4.20 -4.32
C PRO A 35 11.55 -4.47 -5.45
N TYR A 36 11.41 -5.58 -6.17
CA TYR A 36 12.29 -5.89 -7.31
C TYR A 36 12.15 -4.85 -8.42
N ILE A 37 10.91 -4.47 -8.75
CA ILE A 37 10.65 -3.49 -9.82
C ILE A 37 11.12 -2.10 -9.40
N LEU A 38 10.74 -1.65 -8.20
CA LEU A 38 11.01 -0.31 -7.70
C LEU A 38 12.51 -0.03 -7.61
N TYR A 39 13.26 -0.86 -6.87
CA TYR A 39 14.69 -0.61 -6.65
C TYR A 39 15.51 -0.79 -7.92
N SER A 40 15.17 -1.76 -8.77
CA SER A 40 15.87 -1.93 -10.05
C SER A 40 15.60 -0.78 -11.01
N THR A 41 14.36 -0.24 -11.02
CA THR A 41 14.02 0.92 -11.86
C THR A 41 14.72 2.17 -11.36
N LEU A 42 14.75 2.43 -10.06
CA LEU A 42 15.46 3.57 -9.47
C LEU A 42 16.96 3.50 -9.78
N SER A 43 17.60 2.34 -9.60
CA SER A 43 19.02 2.16 -9.93
C SER A 43 19.30 2.31 -11.42
N ALA A 44 18.40 1.86 -12.30
CA ALA A 44 18.54 2.05 -13.74
C ALA A 44 18.42 3.53 -14.13
N LEU A 45 17.49 4.28 -13.52
CA LEU A 45 17.32 5.72 -13.75
C LEU A 45 18.53 6.52 -13.26
N GLU A 46 19.08 6.18 -12.09
CA GLU A 46 20.31 6.77 -11.56
C GLU A 46 21.48 6.60 -12.55
N ARG A 47 21.67 5.40 -13.09
CA ARG A 47 22.72 5.12 -14.11
C ARG A 47 22.51 5.88 -15.42
N LEU A 48 21.29 6.32 -15.69
CA LEU A 48 20.95 7.16 -16.84
C LEU A 48 21.07 8.67 -16.53
N GLY A 49 21.49 9.03 -15.32
CA GLY A 49 21.66 10.42 -14.87
C GLY A 49 20.42 11.03 -14.22
N TYR A 50 19.40 10.24 -13.89
CA TYR A 50 18.19 10.70 -13.21
C TYR A 50 18.19 10.25 -11.74
N GLU A 51 18.67 11.11 -10.86
CA GLU A 51 18.64 10.87 -9.41
C GLU A 51 17.28 11.29 -8.82
N LEU A 52 16.35 10.33 -8.71
CA LEU A 52 15.03 10.58 -8.11
C LEU A 52 15.03 10.41 -6.58
N VAL A 53 15.92 9.57 -6.08
CA VAL A 53 16.18 9.31 -4.66
C VAL A 53 17.67 9.12 -4.47
N SER A 54 18.18 9.55 -3.34
CA SER A 54 19.60 9.42 -3.02
C SER A 54 19.98 7.97 -2.69
N ALA A 55 21.27 7.63 -2.87
CA ALA A 55 21.80 6.32 -2.46
C ALA A 55 21.61 6.05 -0.96
N SER A 56 21.67 7.09 -0.11
CA SER A 56 21.37 6.98 1.31
C SER A 56 19.91 6.64 1.58
N GLU A 57 18.95 7.27 0.90
CA GLU A 57 17.53 6.92 1.00
C GLU A 57 17.25 5.46 0.59
N LEU A 58 17.91 4.97 -0.47
CA LEU A 58 17.79 3.56 -0.88
C LEU A 58 18.32 2.62 0.21
N SER A 59 19.47 2.91 0.80
CA SER A 59 20.04 2.11 1.89
C SER A 59 19.18 2.18 3.16
N ASN A 60 18.73 3.37 3.53
CA ASN A 60 17.90 3.63 4.71
C ASN A 60 16.58 2.89 4.62
N THR A 61 15.92 2.89 3.47
CA THR A 61 14.65 2.16 3.28
C THR A 61 14.82 0.65 3.40
N ILE A 62 15.95 0.09 2.96
CA ILE A 62 16.26 -1.34 3.17
C ILE A 62 16.45 -1.63 4.67
N ALA A 63 17.20 -0.79 5.38
CA ALA A 63 17.39 -0.93 6.82
C ALA A 63 16.07 -0.77 7.59
N LEU A 64 15.23 0.18 7.18
CA LEU A 64 13.90 0.43 7.73
C LEU A 64 12.99 -0.79 7.57
N MET A 65 12.92 -1.40 6.39
CA MET A 65 12.14 -2.62 6.16
C MET A 65 12.63 -3.79 7.02
N ARG A 66 13.95 -3.95 7.19
CA ARG A 66 14.53 -4.99 8.07
C ARG A 66 14.09 -4.79 9.51
N LYS A 67 14.20 -3.57 10.04
CA LYS A 67 13.77 -3.22 11.39
C LYS A 67 12.26 -3.41 11.57
N LEU A 68 11.45 -2.97 10.61
CA LEU A 68 10.00 -3.17 10.66
C LEU A 68 9.63 -4.65 10.71
N ARG A 69 10.32 -5.51 9.93
CA ARG A 69 10.06 -6.96 9.93
C ARG A 69 10.19 -7.59 11.32
N GLU A 70 11.09 -7.09 12.16
CA GLU A 70 11.29 -7.58 13.53
C GLU A 70 10.08 -7.28 14.42
N THR A 71 9.41 -6.15 14.21
CA THR A 71 8.25 -5.72 15.02
C THR A 71 6.91 -6.15 14.44
N ILE A 72 6.80 -6.25 13.11
CA ILE A 72 5.55 -6.62 12.43
C ILE A 72 5.52 -8.08 11.97
N GLY A 73 6.58 -8.84 12.24
CA GLY A 73 6.71 -10.25 11.88
C GLY A 73 5.71 -11.16 12.60
N VAL A 74 5.60 -12.40 12.11
CA VAL A 74 4.62 -13.38 12.62
C VAL A 74 4.82 -13.68 14.11
N ALA A 75 6.08 -13.72 14.55
CA ALA A 75 6.47 -13.99 15.93
C ALA A 75 6.08 -12.87 16.91
N SER A 76 5.91 -11.64 16.45
CA SER A 76 5.62 -10.48 17.30
C SER A 76 4.15 -10.51 17.76
N GLU A 77 3.88 -10.30 19.05
CA GLU A 77 2.53 -10.34 19.62
C GLU A 77 1.62 -9.23 19.08
N LEU A 78 0.30 -9.41 19.13
CA LEU A 78 -0.67 -8.43 18.64
C LEU A 78 -0.47 -7.03 19.24
N LYS A 79 -0.19 -6.93 20.54
CA LYS A 79 -0.02 -5.64 21.24
C LYS A 79 1.21 -4.84 20.79
N ASP A 80 2.20 -5.50 20.19
CA ASP A 80 3.46 -4.89 19.75
C ASP A 80 3.58 -4.82 18.21
N ASN A 81 2.62 -5.41 17.49
CA ASN A 81 2.65 -5.58 16.05
C ASN A 81 1.61 -4.68 15.37
N GLU A 82 2.05 -3.50 14.91
CA GLU A 82 1.18 -2.50 14.28
C GLU A 82 0.40 -3.08 13.07
N ALA A 83 1.02 -3.95 12.27
CA ALA A 83 0.33 -4.57 11.12
C ALA A 83 -0.81 -5.50 11.57
N LYS A 84 -0.61 -6.29 12.63
CA LYS A 84 -1.68 -7.12 13.22
C LYS A 84 -2.78 -6.25 13.81
N GLN A 85 -2.43 -5.12 14.42
CA GLN A 85 -3.41 -4.21 14.99
C GLN A 85 -4.25 -3.51 13.92
N ILE A 86 -3.64 -3.11 12.79
CA ILE A 86 -4.38 -2.61 11.62
C ILE A 86 -5.30 -3.70 11.09
N ALA A 87 -4.82 -4.94 10.94
CA ALA A 87 -5.65 -6.05 10.49
C ALA A 87 -6.85 -6.29 11.43
N HIS A 88 -6.63 -6.25 12.74
CA HIS A 88 -7.69 -6.43 13.74
C HIS A 88 -8.71 -5.28 13.71
N HIS A 89 -8.25 -4.04 13.52
CA HIS A 89 -9.12 -2.86 13.35
C HIS A 89 -10.04 -2.98 12.13
N LEU A 90 -9.52 -3.54 11.03
CA LEU A 90 -10.25 -3.70 9.77
C LEU A 90 -11.07 -5.00 9.69
N TYR A 91 -11.02 -5.85 10.72
CA TYR A 91 -11.75 -7.12 10.73
C TYR A 91 -13.26 -6.88 10.85
N ASN A 92 -14.05 -7.60 10.04
CA ASN A 92 -15.52 -7.48 9.95
C ASN A 92 -16.06 -6.06 9.65
N ALA A 93 -15.31 -5.27 8.89
CA ALA A 93 -15.73 -3.92 8.49
C ALA A 93 -15.45 -3.60 7.02
N HIS A 94 -16.04 -2.50 6.55
CA HIS A 94 -15.74 -1.85 5.28
C HIS A 94 -14.74 -0.70 5.50
N PRO A 95 -13.48 -0.84 5.06
CA PRO A 95 -12.47 0.18 5.29
C PRO A 95 -12.67 1.42 4.42
N ILE A 96 -12.57 2.60 5.04
CA ILE A 96 -12.33 3.87 4.36
C ILE A 96 -10.94 4.34 4.78
N VAL A 97 -10.07 4.58 3.81
CA VAL A 97 -8.68 4.95 4.07
C VAL A 97 -8.45 6.38 3.61
N TYR A 98 -8.06 7.26 4.53
CA TYR A 98 -7.73 8.64 4.24
C TYR A 98 -6.23 8.88 4.26
N GLY A 99 -5.73 9.74 3.39
CA GLY A 99 -4.37 10.24 3.46
C GLY A 99 -4.13 11.46 2.59
N PRO A 100 -2.94 12.05 2.64
CA PRO A 100 -2.60 13.22 1.86
C PRO A 100 -2.19 12.82 0.43
N GLN A 101 -2.11 13.80 -0.47
CA GLN A 101 -1.85 13.60 -1.89
C GLN A 101 -0.58 12.80 -2.19
N GLU A 102 0.48 13.01 -1.41
CA GLU A 102 1.76 12.31 -1.54
C GLU A 102 1.65 10.79 -1.26
N PHE A 103 0.64 10.35 -0.50
CA PHE A 103 0.39 8.94 -0.21
C PHE A 103 -0.63 8.28 -1.14
N ARG A 104 -1.20 9.02 -2.10
CA ARG A 104 -2.22 8.48 -3.03
C ARG A 104 -1.83 7.15 -3.66
N GLY A 105 -0.58 7.03 -4.14
CA GLY A 105 -0.09 5.81 -4.77
C GLY A 105 -0.06 4.61 -3.82
N VAL A 106 0.50 4.77 -2.62
CA VAL A 106 0.58 3.69 -1.63
C VAL A 106 -0.80 3.30 -1.08
N LEU A 107 -1.70 4.24 -0.87
CA LEU A 107 -3.05 3.95 -0.39
C LEU A 107 -3.91 3.25 -1.45
N THR A 108 -3.81 3.68 -2.72
CA THR A 108 -4.47 2.98 -3.84
C THR A 108 -3.97 1.54 -3.93
N ARG A 109 -2.66 1.34 -3.79
CA ARG A 109 -2.08 0.00 -3.73
C ARG A 109 -2.61 -0.81 -2.56
N PHE A 110 -2.67 -0.24 -1.36
CA PHE A 110 -3.20 -0.93 -0.18
C PHE A 110 -4.63 -1.41 -0.40
N LYS A 111 -5.50 -0.57 -0.98
CA LYS A 111 -6.86 -0.96 -1.37
C LYS A 111 -6.90 -2.13 -2.36
N ASN A 112 -6.01 -2.14 -3.36
CA ASN A 112 -5.90 -3.29 -4.26
C ASN A 112 -5.43 -4.54 -3.51
N SER A 113 -4.44 -4.43 -2.62
CA SER A 113 -3.96 -5.53 -1.79
C SER A 113 -5.04 -6.03 -0.82
N LEU A 114 -5.92 -5.18 -0.29
CA LEU A 114 -7.09 -5.61 0.50
C LEU A 114 -8.06 -6.44 -0.34
N ASN A 115 -8.38 -5.98 -1.56
CA ASN A 115 -9.26 -6.70 -2.49
C ASN A 115 -8.66 -8.07 -2.87
N GLU A 116 -7.36 -8.11 -3.17
CA GLU A 116 -6.68 -9.30 -3.67
C GLU A 116 -6.30 -10.28 -2.56
N ASN A 117 -5.88 -9.81 -1.38
CA ASN A 117 -5.35 -10.67 -0.33
C ASN A 117 -6.44 -11.07 0.65
N ALA A 118 -7.21 -10.09 1.14
CA ALA A 118 -8.20 -10.28 2.20
C ALA A 118 -9.64 -10.40 1.68
N LYS A 119 -9.86 -10.19 0.37
CA LYS A 119 -11.20 -10.19 -0.26
C LYS A 119 -12.14 -9.16 0.39
N VAL A 120 -11.58 -8.00 0.72
CA VAL A 120 -12.26 -6.89 1.39
C VAL A 120 -12.38 -5.72 0.41
N HIS A 121 -13.59 -5.24 0.18
CA HIS A 121 -13.81 -3.97 -0.51
C HIS A 121 -13.40 -2.80 0.40
N ALA A 122 -12.66 -1.85 -0.14
CA ALA A 122 -12.22 -0.65 0.56
C ALA A 122 -12.32 0.60 -0.33
N LEU A 123 -12.45 1.76 0.31
CA LEU A 123 -12.38 3.09 -0.29
C LEU A 123 -11.07 3.77 0.11
N VAL A 124 -10.53 4.60 -0.80
CA VAL A 124 -9.31 5.39 -0.56
C VAL A 124 -9.60 6.81 -1.02
N GLU A 125 -9.49 7.73 -0.08
CA GLU A 125 -9.91 9.11 -0.28
C GLU A 125 -8.80 10.07 0.17
N ILE A 126 -8.57 11.08 -0.65
CA ILE A 126 -7.33 11.85 -0.60
C ILE A 126 -7.62 13.30 -0.23
N LEU A 127 -6.91 13.79 0.79
CA LEU A 127 -6.99 15.19 1.19
C LEU A 127 -6.16 16.07 0.24
N PRO A 128 -6.62 17.30 -0.10
CA PRO A 128 -7.77 18.00 0.49
C PRO A 128 -9.15 17.66 -0.10
N GLU A 129 -9.22 16.91 -1.19
CA GLU A 129 -10.47 16.67 -1.94
C GLU A 129 -11.56 15.99 -1.09
N ALA A 130 -11.18 15.00 -0.28
CA ALA A 130 -12.09 14.34 0.68
C ALA A 130 -12.82 15.33 1.62
N CYS A 131 -12.24 16.49 1.89
CA CYS A 131 -12.88 17.52 2.72
C CYS A 131 -13.91 18.37 1.95
N HIS A 132 -14.07 18.16 0.65
CA HIS A 132 -15.04 18.86 -0.19
C HIS A 132 -16.27 18.00 -0.48
N ASN A 133 -16.13 16.67 -0.49
CA ASN A 133 -17.18 15.74 -0.89
C ASN A 133 -17.54 14.73 0.22
N ASP A 134 -16.58 13.97 0.73
CA ASP A 134 -16.82 12.88 1.68
C ASP A 134 -17.19 13.36 3.06
N ILE A 135 -16.74 14.57 3.43
CA ILE A 135 -16.94 15.12 4.77
C ILE A 135 -18.42 15.17 5.17
N GLU A 136 -19.32 15.39 4.20
CA GLU A 136 -20.77 15.45 4.39
C GLU A 136 -21.42 14.06 4.56
N ALA A 137 -20.73 12.98 4.16
CA ALA A 137 -21.22 11.61 4.31
C ALA A 137 -21.12 11.10 5.75
N TRP A 138 -20.38 11.79 6.63
CA TRP A 138 -20.23 11.42 8.04
C TRP A 138 -21.48 11.81 8.85
N GLN A 139 -22.43 10.89 8.87
CA GLN A 139 -23.67 10.96 9.64
C GLN A 139 -23.70 9.84 10.69
N ARG A 140 -24.54 9.98 11.72
CA ARG A 140 -24.72 8.94 12.75
C ARG A 140 -25.15 7.60 12.13
N ASP A 141 -24.77 6.49 12.78
CA ASP A 141 -25.19 5.11 12.47
C ASP A 141 -24.51 4.42 11.28
N ALA A 142 -23.32 4.86 10.86
CA ALA A 142 -22.50 4.19 9.84
C ALA A 142 -21.74 2.94 10.38
N LEU A 143 -22.44 2.08 11.14
CA LEU A 143 -21.86 1.08 12.05
C LEU A 143 -20.98 -0.02 11.40
N SER A 144 -21.02 -0.20 10.07
CA SER A 144 -20.19 -1.20 9.37
C SER A 144 -18.88 -0.64 8.81
N LEU A 145 -18.63 0.65 8.95
CA LEU A 145 -17.42 1.30 8.49
C LEU A 145 -16.31 1.24 9.55
N ARG A 146 -15.06 1.24 9.07
CA ARG A 146 -13.86 1.49 9.88
C ARG A 146 -12.95 2.41 9.12
N VAL A 147 -12.40 3.41 9.80
CA VAL A 147 -11.53 4.40 9.15
C VAL A 147 -10.08 4.17 9.49
N LEU A 148 -9.19 4.30 8.49
CA LEU A 148 -7.74 4.30 8.67
C LEU A 148 -7.17 5.60 8.09
N PHE A 149 -6.54 6.41 8.93
CA PHE A 149 -5.85 7.63 8.51
C PHE A 149 -4.35 7.38 8.37
N ALA A 150 -3.78 7.59 7.19
CA ALA A 150 -2.33 7.68 7.00
C ALA A 150 -1.93 9.16 7.05
N ILE A 151 -1.35 9.58 8.16
CA ILE A 151 -1.04 10.99 8.43
C ILE A 151 0.47 11.19 8.27
N ASN A 152 0.85 11.98 7.28
CA ASN A 152 2.20 12.53 7.19
C ASN A 152 2.32 13.69 8.20
N GLY A 153 3.46 13.83 8.87
CA GLY A 153 3.69 14.79 9.97
C GLY A 153 3.68 16.28 9.59
N SER A 154 2.82 16.70 8.65
CA SER A 154 2.67 18.07 8.21
C SER A 154 2.03 18.95 9.28
N ASP A 155 2.66 20.08 9.58
CA ASP A 155 2.04 21.17 10.35
C ASP A 155 1.10 22.01 9.46
N GLY A 156 0.21 22.79 10.09
CA GLY A 156 -0.61 23.78 9.40
C GLY A 156 -1.96 23.28 8.88
N ARG A 157 -2.34 23.67 7.65
CA ARG A 157 -3.72 23.53 7.13
C ARG A 157 -4.14 22.07 6.91
N LEU A 158 -3.22 21.21 6.48
CA LEU A 158 -3.50 19.78 6.27
C LEU A 158 -3.78 19.08 7.61
N ARG A 159 -3.04 19.43 8.67
CA ARG A 159 -3.30 18.90 10.01
C ARG A 159 -4.71 19.24 10.50
N LYS A 160 -5.12 20.50 10.37
CA LYS A 160 -6.48 20.94 10.72
C LYS A 160 -7.56 20.14 9.96
N ARG A 161 -7.34 19.85 8.68
CA ARG A 161 -8.27 19.03 7.89
C ARG A 161 -8.39 17.60 8.42
N PHE A 162 -7.27 16.96 8.77
CA PHE A 162 -7.30 15.65 9.41
C PHE A 162 -8.01 15.69 10.76
N ASP A 163 -7.69 16.68 11.60
CA ASP A 163 -8.31 16.81 12.92
C ASP A 163 -9.83 16.99 12.81
N THR A 164 -10.30 17.86 11.91
CA THR A 164 -11.75 18.03 11.64
C THR A 164 -12.40 16.74 11.13
N LEU A 165 -11.75 16.03 10.20
CA LEU A 165 -12.31 14.78 9.66
C LEU A 165 -12.36 13.68 10.72
N MET A 166 -11.33 13.55 11.57
CA MET A 166 -11.32 12.62 12.70
C MET A 166 -12.44 12.93 13.69
N GLU A 167 -12.67 14.20 14.01
CA GLU A 167 -13.76 14.63 14.89
C GLU A 167 -15.14 14.26 14.32
N LEU A 168 -15.36 14.43 13.02
CA LEU A 168 -16.62 14.05 12.37
C LEU A 168 -16.84 12.55 12.35
N VAL A 169 -15.79 11.77 12.07
CA VAL A 169 -15.82 10.30 12.13
C VAL A 169 -16.14 9.84 13.56
N GLU A 170 -15.54 10.44 14.58
CA GLU A 170 -15.86 10.14 15.98
C GLU A 170 -17.33 10.46 16.31
N ARG A 171 -17.82 11.63 15.92
CA ARG A 171 -19.22 12.06 16.12
C ARG A 171 -20.23 11.15 15.40
N SER A 172 -19.82 10.49 14.33
CA SER A 172 -20.64 9.51 13.60
C SER A 172 -20.78 8.16 14.32
N GLY A 173 -19.96 7.92 15.36
CA GLY A 173 -19.89 6.64 16.07
C GLY A 173 -19.03 5.58 15.38
N VAL A 174 -18.25 5.97 14.35
CA VAL A 174 -17.36 5.07 13.62
C VAL A 174 -15.97 5.07 14.24
N GLU A 175 -15.44 3.87 14.49
CA GLU A 175 -14.08 3.72 14.98
C GLU A 175 -13.05 4.03 13.88
N TYR A 176 -12.01 4.76 14.27
CA TYR A 176 -10.89 5.06 13.41
C TYR A 176 -9.55 4.71 14.05
N ARG A 177 -8.53 4.55 13.20
CA ARG A 177 -7.15 4.38 13.58
C ARG A 177 -6.26 5.29 12.75
N SER A 178 -5.19 5.82 13.34
CA SER A 178 -4.21 6.65 12.62
C SER A 178 -2.84 5.98 12.58
N ILE A 179 -2.21 6.02 11.41
CA ILE A 179 -0.80 5.69 11.18
C ILE A 179 -0.07 7.03 11.01
N TYR A 180 0.78 7.37 11.98
CA TYR A 180 1.61 8.56 11.89
C TYR A 180 2.93 8.21 11.21
N VAL A 181 3.12 8.72 10.00
CA VAL A 181 4.33 8.51 9.21
C VAL A 181 5.30 9.65 9.52
N LYS A 182 6.36 9.30 10.25
CA LYS A 182 7.43 10.21 10.66
C LYS A 182 8.77 9.60 10.25
N GLU A 183 9.09 9.73 8.97
CA GLU A 183 10.38 9.29 8.41
C GLU A 183 11.17 10.49 7.90
N ALA A 184 12.47 10.33 7.69
CA ALA A 184 13.35 11.45 7.32
C ALA A 184 13.02 11.99 5.93
N THR A 185 12.57 11.12 5.02
CA THR A 185 12.16 11.52 3.67
C THR A 185 10.79 10.95 3.29
N LEU A 186 10.16 11.57 2.28
CA LEU A 186 8.90 11.09 1.74
C LEU A 186 9.03 9.66 1.18
N PHE A 187 10.15 9.35 0.53
CA PHE A 187 10.41 8.02 0.00
C PHE A 187 10.47 6.97 1.11
N GLU A 188 11.16 7.28 2.21
CA GLU A 188 11.19 6.42 3.39
C GLU A 188 9.79 6.19 3.98
N GLY A 189 8.98 7.25 4.08
CA GLY A 189 7.59 7.17 4.53
C GLY A 189 6.72 6.28 3.63
N ILE A 190 6.84 6.42 2.31
CA ILE A 190 6.12 5.61 1.33
C ILE A 190 6.53 4.14 1.45
N VAL A 191 7.83 3.82 1.53
CA VAL A 191 8.30 2.44 1.64
C VAL A 191 7.85 1.81 2.96
N LYS A 192 7.90 2.56 4.08
CA LYS A 192 7.34 2.10 5.36
C LYS A 192 5.88 1.74 5.25
N LEU A 193 5.06 2.63 4.67
CA LEU A 193 3.63 2.37 4.49
C LEU A 193 3.38 1.16 3.61
N VAL A 194 4.08 1.03 2.47
CA VAL A 194 3.97 -0.15 1.60
C VAL A 194 4.24 -1.42 2.40
N TYR A 195 5.35 -1.46 3.15
CA TYR A 195 5.76 -2.65 3.88
C TYR A 195 4.77 -3.01 5.02
N LEU A 196 4.40 -2.02 5.83
CA LEU A 196 3.47 -2.18 6.95
C LEU A 196 2.08 -2.64 6.48
N LEU A 197 1.53 -1.96 5.47
CA LEU A 197 0.17 -2.19 4.99
C LEU A 197 0.05 -3.52 4.24
N GLU A 198 1.07 -3.96 3.50
CA GLU A 198 1.08 -5.30 2.89
C GLU A 198 1.00 -6.40 3.96
N TYR A 199 1.78 -6.31 5.04
CA TYR A 199 1.67 -7.24 6.17
C TYR A 199 0.25 -7.20 6.79
N ALA A 200 -0.33 -6.02 6.96
CA ALA A 200 -1.69 -5.88 7.49
C ALA A 200 -2.73 -6.60 6.61
N THR A 201 -2.62 -6.53 5.28
CA THR A 201 -3.55 -7.27 4.39
C THR A 201 -3.41 -8.78 4.52
N LEU A 202 -2.19 -9.29 4.76
CA LEU A 202 -1.95 -10.72 4.95
C LEU A 202 -2.52 -11.20 6.28
N TYR A 203 -2.31 -10.45 7.37
CA TYR A 203 -2.92 -10.76 8.66
C TYR A 203 -4.45 -10.68 8.60
N LEU A 204 -5.02 -9.72 7.88
CA LEU A 204 -6.46 -9.63 7.70
C LEU A 204 -7.02 -10.83 6.92
N ALA A 205 -6.30 -11.31 5.91
CA ALA A 205 -6.68 -12.53 5.19
C ALA A 205 -6.70 -13.76 6.13
N VAL A 206 -5.70 -13.87 7.01
CA VAL A 206 -5.64 -14.92 8.04
C VAL A 206 -6.82 -14.81 9.01
N LEU A 207 -7.10 -13.62 9.56
CA LEU A 207 -8.24 -13.40 10.45
C LEU A 207 -9.57 -13.77 9.80
N ARG A 208 -9.72 -13.51 8.50
CA ARG A 208 -10.92 -13.85 7.71
C ARG A 208 -10.96 -15.32 7.26
N GLY A 209 -9.92 -16.11 7.49
CA GLY A 209 -9.83 -17.49 7.01
C GLY A 209 -9.85 -17.62 5.48
N VAL A 210 -9.40 -16.60 4.74
CA VAL A 210 -9.38 -16.62 3.27
C VAL A 210 -7.95 -16.76 2.72
N PRO A 211 -7.73 -17.53 1.64
CA PRO A 211 -6.39 -17.69 1.08
C PRO A 211 -5.95 -16.42 0.34
N PRO A 212 -4.77 -15.86 0.65
CA PRO A 212 -4.34 -14.59 0.07
C PRO A 212 -3.82 -14.72 -1.38
N ALA A 213 -3.33 -15.89 -1.80
CA ALA A 213 -2.70 -16.06 -3.12
C ALA A 213 -3.69 -16.19 -4.30
N PRO A 214 -4.78 -16.99 -4.23
CA PRO A 214 -5.65 -17.21 -5.36
C PRO A 214 -6.47 -15.98 -5.76
N THR A 215 -6.60 -15.71 -7.05
CA THR A 215 -7.45 -14.65 -7.61
C THR A 215 -8.45 -15.21 -8.62
N PRO A 216 -9.41 -16.07 -8.21
CA PRO A 216 -10.28 -16.82 -9.11
C PRO A 216 -11.13 -15.92 -10.03
N ASN A 217 -11.62 -14.78 -9.53
CA ASN A 217 -12.40 -13.83 -10.33
C ASN A 217 -11.56 -13.18 -11.44
N ILE A 218 -10.28 -12.90 -11.17
CA ILE A 218 -9.34 -12.39 -12.19
C ILE A 218 -9.03 -13.49 -13.20
N ALA A 219 -8.84 -14.73 -12.76
CA ALA A 219 -8.62 -15.88 -13.64
C ALA A 219 -9.83 -16.13 -14.56
N LEU A 220 -11.05 -16.02 -14.03
CA LEU A 220 -12.30 -16.13 -14.80
C LEU A 220 -12.37 -15.04 -15.88
N LEU A 221 -12.08 -13.78 -15.51
CA LEU A 221 -12.06 -12.67 -16.47
C LEU A 221 -11.03 -12.93 -17.57
N LYS A 222 -9.78 -13.30 -17.21
CA LYS A 222 -8.73 -13.63 -18.19
C LYS A 222 -9.16 -14.73 -19.15
N LYS A 223 -9.77 -15.81 -18.64
CA LYS A 223 -10.29 -16.91 -19.47
C LYS A 223 -11.36 -16.45 -20.48
N ARG A 224 -12.23 -15.52 -20.07
CA ARG A 224 -13.26 -14.96 -20.97
C ARG A 224 -12.67 -14.04 -22.04
N LEU A 225 -11.58 -13.34 -21.73
CA LEU A 225 -10.91 -12.42 -22.65
C LEU A 225 -9.92 -13.13 -23.59
N SER A 226 -9.33 -14.26 -23.18
CA SER A 226 -8.42 -15.05 -24.04
C SER A 226 -9.11 -15.86 -25.13
N GLY A 227 -10.45 -15.82 -25.18
CA GLY A 227 -11.27 -16.40 -26.25
C GLY A 227 -11.61 -15.41 -27.38
N VAL A 228 -10.91 -14.26 -27.41
CA VAL A 228 -10.93 -13.26 -28.49
C VAL A 228 -9.57 -13.23 -29.15
#